data_AF-C3ZFB8-F1
#
_entry.id   AF-C3ZFB8-F1
#
_cell.length_a   1.000
_cell.length_b   1.000
_cell.length_c   1.000
_cell.angle_alpha   90.00
_cell.angle_beta   90.00
_cell.angle_gamma   90.00
#
_symmetry.space_group_name_H-M   'P 1'
#
loop_
_entity.id
_entity.type
_entity.pdbx_description
1 polymer ?
#
loop_
_entity_poly.entity_id
_entity_poly.type
_entity_poly.pdbx_seq_one_letter_code
_entity_poly.pdbx_strand_id
1 'polypeptide(L)'
;MSMKILVVLLITTATGTAVARPPEWDSQEGNQLQDVITVPRGSTVKLRCPATGDPRPTITWLRAGQDITGSDRDGRHKIRIRSWTLVISEITESDGGSPYTCIVENALGSINHTYKLIVTGASEVLLLAREDELRVISLGSPDFTNVVVPIEGIQRAAAIDYDVVDGFAYWTDVETEVIRRARLDGS
;
A
#
# COMPACT_ATOMS: atom_id res chain seq x y z
N MET A 1 -25.13 70.46 -12.57
CA MET A 1 -25.05 69.68 -13.82
C MET A 1 -24.33 68.38 -13.49
N SER A 2 -25.07 67.33 -13.08
CA SER A 2 -24.48 66.04 -12.69
C SER A 2 -24.60 65.06 -13.84
N MET A 3 -23.45 64.66 -14.38
CA MET A 3 -23.35 63.67 -15.45
C MET A 3 -23.41 62.27 -14.82
N LYS A 4 -24.49 61.52 -15.07
CA LYS A 4 -24.59 60.10 -14.68
C LYS A 4 -23.91 59.27 -15.76
N ILE A 5 -22.77 58.68 -15.45
CA ILE A 5 -22.11 57.68 -16.30
C ILE A 5 -22.90 56.37 -16.14
N LEU A 6 -23.53 55.92 -17.22
CA LEU A 6 -24.23 54.64 -17.29
C LEU A 6 -23.21 53.58 -17.71
N VAL A 7 -22.74 52.76 -16.77
CA VAL A 7 -21.93 51.58 -17.07
C VAL A 7 -22.88 50.47 -17.50
N VAL A 8 -22.95 50.19 -18.80
CA VAL A 8 -23.70 49.04 -19.33
C VAL A 8 -22.84 47.79 -19.14
N LEU A 9 -23.15 46.98 -18.13
CA LEU A 9 -22.52 45.67 -17.94
C LEU A 9 -23.13 44.70 -18.97
N LEU A 10 -22.40 44.44 -20.06
CA LEU A 10 -22.77 43.37 -21.00
C LEU A 10 -22.49 42.04 -20.30
N ILE A 11 -23.53 41.41 -19.74
CA ILE A 11 -23.45 40.03 -19.27
C ILE A 11 -23.44 39.15 -20.52
N THR A 12 -22.26 38.77 -21.00
CA THR A 12 -22.14 37.72 -22.00
C THR A 12 -22.55 36.40 -21.34
N THR A 13 -23.75 35.91 -21.64
CA THR A 13 -24.08 34.52 -21.33
C THR A 13 -23.24 33.66 -22.25
N ALA A 14 -22.08 33.21 -21.77
CA ALA A 14 -21.33 32.17 -22.42
C ALA A 14 -22.18 30.90 -22.37
N THR A 15 -22.90 30.60 -23.45
CA THR A 15 -23.45 29.26 -23.68
C THR A 15 -22.26 28.36 -24.03
N GLY A 16 -21.51 27.96 -23.01
CA GLY A 16 -20.50 26.93 -23.15
C GLY A 16 -21.22 25.62 -23.46
N THR A 17 -21.20 25.20 -24.72
CA THR A 17 -21.60 23.84 -25.08
C THR A 17 -20.62 22.90 -24.40
N ALA A 18 -21.10 22.10 -23.44
CA ALA A 18 -20.30 21.03 -22.87
C ALA A 18 -19.94 20.05 -24.00
N VAL A 19 -18.67 20.00 -24.37
CA VAL A 19 -18.17 19.08 -25.40
C VAL A 19 -17.96 17.73 -24.75
N ALA A 20 -18.71 16.73 -25.20
CA ALA A 20 -18.54 15.36 -24.77
C ALA A 20 -17.12 14.88 -25.08
N ARG A 21 -16.50 14.16 -24.15
CA ARG A 21 -15.10 13.73 -24.21
C ARG A 21 -14.87 12.37 -23.56
N PRO A 22 -13.91 11.58 -24.07
CA PRO A 22 -13.53 10.30 -23.47
C PRO A 22 -12.92 10.50 -22.07
N PRO A 23 -12.78 9.42 -21.29
CA PRO A 23 -12.17 9.50 -19.98
C PRO A 23 -10.69 9.87 -20.06
N GLU A 24 -10.23 10.69 -19.14
CA GLU A 24 -8.82 11.07 -18.98
C GLU A 24 -8.48 11.12 -17.49
N TRP A 25 -7.25 10.73 -17.12
CA TRP A 25 -6.77 10.87 -15.74
C TRP A 25 -6.82 12.33 -15.30
N ASP A 26 -7.29 12.56 -14.07
CA ASP A 26 -7.30 13.90 -13.49
C ASP A 26 -5.86 14.42 -13.43
N SER A 27 -5.56 15.59 -13.99
CA SER A 27 -4.19 16.11 -14.05
C SER A 27 -3.62 16.50 -12.68
N GLN A 28 -4.48 16.74 -11.68
CA GLN A 28 -4.04 17.05 -10.32
C GLN A 28 -3.84 15.80 -9.46
N GLU A 29 -4.71 14.78 -9.59
CA GLU A 29 -4.61 13.55 -8.77
C GLU A 29 -3.97 12.35 -9.52
N GLY A 30 -4.06 12.30 -10.84
CA GLY A 30 -3.59 11.20 -11.70
C GLY A 30 -2.07 11.10 -11.81
N ASN A 31 -1.35 12.21 -11.60
CA ASN A 31 0.12 12.19 -11.49
C ASN A 31 0.64 11.44 -10.25
N GLN A 32 -0.26 11.07 -9.32
CA GLN A 32 0.06 10.31 -8.12
C GLN A 32 -0.22 8.80 -8.26
N LEU A 33 -0.64 8.34 -9.45
CA LEU A 33 -0.77 6.92 -9.73
C LEU A 33 0.61 6.24 -9.68
N GLN A 34 0.79 5.33 -8.73
CA GLN A 34 1.99 4.51 -8.62
C GLN A 34 1.69 3.12 -9.17
N ASP A 35 2.63 2.53 -9.89
CA ASP A 35 2.48 1.15 -10.40
C ASP A 35 2.62 0.12 -9.26
N VAL A 36 3.45 0.43 -8.26
CA VAL A 36 3.75 -0.46 -7.14
C VAL A 36 3.45 0.23 -5.83
N ILE A 37 2.62 -0.40 -4.99
CA ILE A 37 2.29 0.06 -3.64
C ILE A 37 2.82 -0.96 -2.64
N THR A 38 3.67 -0.50 -1.71
CA THR A 38 4.14 -1.32 -0.58
C THR A 38 3.32 -0.99 0.65
N VAL A 39 2.76 -2.00 1.30
CA VAL A 39 1.81 -1.82 2.39
C VAL A 39 2.04 -2.83 3.53
N PRO A 40 2.07 -2.40 4.81
CA PRO A 40 2.17 -3.32 5.93
C PRO A 40 0.96 -4.24 6.09
N ARG A 41 1.19 -5.49 6.48
CA ARG A 41 0.14 -6.44 6.92
C ARG A 41 -0.71 -5.80 8.02
N GLY A 42 -2.02 -6.07 7.98
CA GLY A 42 -3.00 -5.57 8.94
C GLY A 42 -3.41 -4.12 8.73
N SER A 43 -2.72 -3.38 7.86
CA SER A 43 -3.09 -2.00 7.54
C SER A 43 -4.24 -1.93 6.53
N THR A 44 -4.66 -0.72 6.16
CA THR A 44 -5.70 -0.45 5.15
C THR A 44 -5.09 0.29 3.98
N VAL A 45 -5.29 -0.23 2.76
CA VAL A 45 -4.83 0.43 1.52
C VAL A 45 -5.99 1.07 0.77
N LYS A 46 -5.70 2.18 0.08
CA LYS A 46 -6.63 2.87 -0.81
C LYS A 46 -5.98 3.02 -2.18
N LEU A 47 -6.50 2.30 -3.18
CA LEU A 47 -6.09 2.43 -4.57
C LEU A 47 -7.05 3.38 -5.27
N ARG A 48 -6.54 4.40 -5.97
CA ARG A 48 -7.38 5.47 -6.57
C ARG A 48 -7.16 5.56 -8.07
N CYS A 49 -8.20 5.75 -8.85
CA CYS A 49 -8.10 5.99 -10.30
C CYS A 49 -8.90 7.23 -10.71
N PRO A 50 -8.46 8.42 -10.25
CA PRO A 50 -9.20 9.66 -10.42
C PRO A 50 -9.22 10.07 -11.89
N ALA A 51 -10.41 10.21 -12.44
CA ALA A 51 -10.60 10.49 -13.85
C ALA A 51 -11.73 11.49 -14.07
N THR A 52 -11.65 12.17 -15.21
CA THR A 52 -12.67 13.08 -15.72
C THR A 52 -13.17 12.59 -17.07
N GLY A 53 -14.36 13.01 -17.48
CA GLY A 53 -14.94 12.64 -18.77
C GLY A 53 -16.38 13.12 -18.84
N ASP A 54 -16.90 13.29 -20.06
CA ASP A 54 -18.30 13.69 -20.28
C ASP A 54 -18.90 12.88 -21.45
N PRO A 55 -19.90 12.01 -21.23
CA PRO A 55 -20.61 11.75 -19.98
C PRO A 55 -19.69 11.21 -18.87
N ARG A 56 -20.07 11.44 -17.60
CA ARG A 56 -19.29 11.02 -16.43
C ARG A 56 -18.97 9.51 -16.51
N PRO A 57 -17.69 9.12 -16.47
CA PRO A 57 -17.34 7.71 -16.61
C PRO A 57 -17.72 6.86 -15.40
N THR A 58 -17.81 5.56 -15.63
CA THR A 58 -17.93 4.51 -14.61
C THR A 58 -16.56 3.91 -14.30
N ILE A 59 -16.41 3.27 -13.14
CA ILE A 59 -15.19 2.56 -12.74
C ILE A 59 -15.51 1.11 -12.39
N THR A 60 -14.70 0.21 -12.95
CA THR A 60 -14.72 -1.23 -12.67
C THR A 60 -13.36 -1.62 -12.13
N TRP A 61 -13.32 -2.40 -11.05
CA TRP A 61 -12.09 -2.96 -10.52
C TRP A 61 -12.00 -4.44 -10.84
N LEU A 62 -10.85 -4.84 -11.39
CA LEU A 62 -10.51 -6.23 -11.67
C LEU A 62 -9.40 -6.68 -10.73
N ARG A 63 -9.49 -7.93 -10.28
CA ARG A 63 -8.39 -8.64 -9.62
C ARG A 63 -8.16 -9.96 -10.34
N ALA A 64 -6.95 -10.19 -10.83
CA ALA A 64 -6.64 -11.36 -11.66
C ALA A 64 -7.63 -11.54 -12.84
N GLY A 65 -8.09 -10.43 -13.44
CA GLY A 65 -9.07 -10.44 -14.53
C GLY A 65 -10.53 -10.66 -14.11
N GLN A 66 -10.81 -10.95 -12.84
CA GLN A 66 -12.18 -11.08 -12.33
C GLN A 66 -12.70 -9.74 -11.83
N ASP A 67 -13.93 -9.40 -12.21
CA ASP A 67 -14.62 -8.23 -11.68
C ASP A 67 -14.90 -8.39 -10.18
N ILE A 68 -14.38 -7.45 -9.41
CA ILE A 68 -14.60 -7.35 -7.96
C ILE A 68 -15.53 -6.20 -7.58
N THR A 69 -16.04 -5.45 -8.57
CA THR A 69 -16.98 -4.33 -8.42
C THR A 69 -18.31 -4.84 -7.86
N GLY A 70 -18.57 -4.54 -6.58
CA GLY A 70 -19.75 -5.02 -5.86
C GLY A 70 -19.57 -6.35 -5.13
N SER A 71 -18.37 -6.95 -5.19
CA SER A 71 -18.05 -8.12 -4.39
C SER A 71 -17.70 -7.71 -2.95
N ASP A 72 -18.67 -7.79 -2.04
CA ASP A 72 -18.41 -7.77 -0.60
C ASP A 72 -18.17 -9.21 -0.13
N ARG A 73 -17.13 -9.87 -0.64
CA ARG A 73 -16.94 -11.30 -0.40
C ARG A 73 -16.77 -11.62 1.09
N ASP A 74 -16.18 -10.70 1.87
CA ASP A 74 -15.81 -10.90 3.28
C ASP A 74 -15.99 -9.67 4.20
N GLY A 75 -16.62 -8.55 3.78
CA GLY A 75 -16.70 -7.31 4.58
C GLY A 75 -15.43 -6.43 4.57
N ARG A 76 -14.27 -7.00 4.16
CA ARG A 76 -12.95 -6.34 4.12
C ARG A 76 -12.72 -5.45 2.90
N HIS A 77 -13.36 -5.77 1.78
CA HIS A 77 -13.25 -5.04 0.52
C HIS A 77 -14.38 -4.02 0.41
N LYS A 78 -14.06 -2.74 0.62
CA LYS A 78 -15.04 -1.64 0.51
C LYS A 78 -14.72 -0.80 -0.71
N ILE A 79 -15.48 -0.97 -1.77
CA ILE A 79 -15.35 -0.16 -2.99
C ILE A 79 -16.14 1.13 -2.81
N ARG A 80 -15.46 2.27 -2.80
CA ARG A 80 -16.09 3.59 -2.80
C ARG A 80 -16.13 4.12 -4.23
N ILE A 81 -17.14 3.64 -4.97
CA ILE A 81 -17.34 3.91 -6.40
C ILE A 81 -17.39 5.41 -6.71
N ARG A 82 -17.98 6.23 -5.83
CA ARG A 82 -18.08 7.70 -6.05
C ARG A 82 -16.76 8.44 -5.96
N SER A 83 -15.76 7.90 -5.27
CA SER A 83 -14.47 8.56 -5.06
C SER A 83 -13.34 7.93 -5.88
N TRP A 84 -13.66 7.15 -6.91
CA TRP A 84 -12.67 6.44 -7.75
C TRP A 84 -11.74 5.53 -6.94
N THR A 85 -12.20 5.00 -5.79
CA THR A 85 -11.31 4.37 -4.81
C THR A 85 -11.74 2.95 -4.46
N LEU A 86 -10.79 2.01 -4.52
CA LEU A 86 -10.87 0.69 -3.90
C LEU A 86 -10.20 0.75 -2.52
N VAL A 87 -10.94 0.41 -1.47
CA VAL A 87 -10.42 0.31 -0.10
C VAL A 87 -10.35 -1.16 0.29
N ILE A 88 -9.16 -1.61 0.71
CA ILE A 88 -8.95 -2.97 1.19
C ILE A 88 -8.45 -2.86 2.63
N SER A 89 -9.24 -3.40 3.56
CA SER A 89 -9.00 -3.34 5.01
C SER A 89 -8.29 -4.61 5.47
N GLU A 90 -7.49 -4.52 6.53
CA GLU A 90 -6.82 -5.68 7.14
C GLU A 90 -6.02 -6.49 6.11
N ILE A 91 -5.06 -5.82 5.46
CA ILE A 91 -4.24 -6.41 4.39
C ILE A 91 -3.56 -7.71 4.87
N THR A 92 -3.72 -8.78 4.11
CA THR A 92 -3.01 -10.06 4.28
C THR A 92 -2.04 -10.31 3.13
N GLU A 93 -1.09 -11.23 3.26
CA GLU A 93 -0.13 -11.56 2.18
C GLU A 93 -0.87 -12.03 0.92
N SER A 94 -2.00 -12.72 1.12
CA SER A 94 -2.88 -13.15 0.05
C SER A 94 -3.54 -12.01 -0.72
N ASP A 95 -3.59 -10.78 -0.17
CA ASP A 95 -4.04 -9.60 -0.90
C ASP A 95 -2.96 -9.08 -1.87
N GLY A 96 -1.70 -9.42 -1.59
CA GLY A 96 -0.58 -9.32 -2.51
C GLY A 96 -0.60 -10.41 -3.59
N GLY A 97 0.32 -10.31 -4.55
CA GLY A 97 0.52 -11.31 -5.59
C GLY A 97 -0.21 -11.01 -6.90
N SER A 98 -1.55 -10.94 -6.90
CA SER A 98 -2.32 -10.62 -8.12
C SER A 98 -2.49 -9.10 -8.32
N PRO A 99 -2.39 -8.59 -9.56
CA PRO A 99 -2.58 -7.17 -9.84
C PRO A 99 -4.05 -6.75 -9.68
N TYR A 100 -4.22 -5.49 -9.29
CA TYR A 100 -5.51 -4.80 -9.26
C TYR A 100 -5.56 -3.80 -10.41
N THR A 101 -6.53 -3.96 -11.31
CA THR A 101 -6.69 -3.07 -12.46
C THR A 101 -7.98 -2.30 -12.33
N CYS A 102 -7.91 -0.98 -12.39
CA CYS A 102 -9.11 -0.16 -12.56
C CYS A 102 -9.32 0.10 -14.05
N ILE A 103 -10.56 -0.02 -14.49
CA ILE A 103 -11.02 0.35 -15.83
C ILE A 103 -12.01 1.48 -15.66
N VAL A 104 -11.76 2.60 -16.33
CA VAL A 104 -12.59 3.79 -16.31
C VAL A 104 -13.12 4.05 -17.71
N GLU A 105 -14.44 4.05 -17.89
CA GLU A 105 -15.06 4.06 -19.22
C GLU A 105 -16.31 4.94 -19.32
N ASN A 106 -16.55 5.49 -20.50
CA ASN A 106 -17.82 6.07 -20.91
C ASN A 106 -18.13 5.69 -22.36
N ALA A 107 -19.21 6.22 -22.93
CA ALA A 107 -19.63 5.93 -24.31
C ALA A 107 -18.61 6.31 -25.41
N LEU A 108 -17.58 7.08 -25.07
CA LEU A 108 -16.58 7.62 -26.00
C LEU A 108 -15.20 6.96 -25.88
N GLY A 109 -14.95 6.18 -24.82
CA GLY A 109 -13.67 5.52 -24.63
C GLY A 109 -13.44 4.92 -23.25
N SER A 110 -12.24 4.37 -23.06
CA SER A 110 -11.82 3.71 -21.82
C SER A 110 -10.33 3.91 -21.55
N ILE A 111 -9.97 4.06 -20.28
CA ILE A 111 -8.60 4.12 -19.76
C ILE A 111 -8.46 3.14 -18.60
N ASN A 112 -7.25 2.64 -18.35
CA ASN A 112 -7.00 1.71 -17.25
C ASN A 112 -5.65 1.95 -16.57
N HIS A 113 -5.57 1.57 -15.29
CA HIS A 113 -4.33 1.59 -14.52
C HIS A 113 -4.22 0.31 -13.70
N THR A 114 -3.01 -0.23 -13.60
CA THR A 114 -2.76 -1.50 -12.90
C THR A 114 -1.81 -1.28 -11.73
N TYR A 115 -2.25 -1.67 -10.54
CA TYR A 115 -1.49 -1.67 -9.30
C TYR A 115 -0.93 -3.06 -8.98
N LYS A 116 0.34 -3.09 -8.61
CA LYS A 116 0.97 -4.23 -7.93
C LYS A 116 1.08 -3.92 -6.43
N LEU A 117 0.41 -4.73 -5.62
CA LEU A 117 0.48 -4.62 -4.17
C LEU A 117 1.59 -5.53 -3.62
N ILE A 118 2.54 -4.95 -2.90
CA ILE A 118 3.56 -5.67 -2.14
C ILE A 118 3.18 -5.55 -0.67
N VAL A 119 2.87 -6.68 -0.04
CA VAL A 119 2.50 -6.72 1.37
C VAL A 119 3.75 -6.99 2.19
N THR A 120 4.11 -6.06 3.07
CA THR A 120 5.19 -6.25 4.03
C THR A 120 4.59 -6.81 5.32
N GLY A 121 4.82 -8.10 5.58
CA GLY A 121 4.52 -8.68 6.89
C GLY A 121 5.33 -7.97 7.97
N ALA A 122 4.72 -7.69 9.13
CA ALA A 122 5.49 -7.44 10.36
C ALA A 122 6.55 -8.54 10.40
N SER A 123 7.83 -8.17 10.27
CA SER A 123 8.97 -9.07 10.08
C SER A 123 8.70 -10.45 10.68
N GLU A 124 8.24 -11.41 9.86
CA GLU A 124 8.23 -12.80 10.29
C GLU A 124 9.70 -13.19 10.28
N VAL A 125 10.32 -13.04 11.43
CA VAL A 125 11.72 -13.35 11.61
C VAL A 125 11.83 -14.57 12.49
N LEU A 126 12.60 -15.54 12.02
CA LEU A 126 13.07 -16.62 12.86
C LEU A 126 14.40 -16.17 13.47
N LEU A 127 14.44 -16.13 14.79
CA LEU A 127 15.67 -15.94 15.55
C LEU A 127 16.29 -17.30 15.86
N LEU A 128 17.57 -17.45 15.58
CA LEU A 128 18.33 -18.67 15.85
C LEU A 128 19.54 -18.37 16.70
N ALA A 129 19.73 -19.17 17.75
CA ALA A 129 20.99 -19.29 18.46
C ALA A 129 21.79 -20.45 17.84
N ARG A 130 23.02 -20.18 17.43
CA ARG A 130 23.91 -21.18 16.85
C ARG A 130 25.31 -21.01 17.41
N GLU A 131 25.73 -21.89 18.31
CA GLU A 131 27.08 -21.93 18.89
C GLU A 131 27.66 -20.53 19.19
N ASP A 132 28.44 -19.93 18.30
CA ASP A 132 29.12 -18.65 18.46
C ASP A 132 28.36 -17.42 17.90
N GLU A 133 27.15 -17.57 17.38
CA GLU A 133 26.40 -16.50 16.72
C GLU A 133 24.88 -16.54 16.95
N LEU A 134 24.24 -15.37 16.81
CA LEU A 134 22.79 -15.26 16.65
C LEU A 134 22.45 -14.89 15.21
N ARG A 135 21.31 -15.37 14.70
CA ARG A 135 20.85 -15.09 13.33
C ARG A 135 19.41 -14.62 13.29
N VAL A 136 19.13 -13.76 12.32
CA VAL A 136 17.78 -13.33 11.93
C VAL A 136 17.52 -13.86 10.52
N ILE A 137 16.48 -14.67 10.36
CA ILE A 137 16.03 -15.14 9.06
C ILE A 137 14.70 -14.47 8.74
N SER A 138 14.65 -13.72 7.65
CA SER A 138 13.42 -13.10 7.15
C SER A 138 12.58 -14.14 6.41
N LEU A 139 11.52 -14.65 7.03
CA LEU A 139 10.63 -15.65 6.44
C LEU A 139 9.72 -15.05 5.35
N GLY A 140 9.53 -13.74 5.37
CA GLY A 140 8.74 -13.01 4.37
C GLY A 140 9.50 -12.59 3.11
N SER A 141 10.80 -12.88 3.00
CA SER A 141 11.59 -12.54 1.79
C SER A 141 11.66 -13.73 0.83
N PRO A 142 11.69 -13.51 -0.51
CA PRO A 142 11.75 -14.59 -1.50
C PRO A 142 12.99 -15.48 -1.38
N ASP A 143 14.04 -14.94 -0.79
CA ASP A 143 15.38 -15.51 -0.63
C ASP A 143 15.68 -15.99 0.81
N PHE A 144 14.73 -15.87 1.74
CA PHE A 144 14.93 -16.17 3.16
C PHE A 144 16.18 -15.51 3.73
N THR A 145 16.32 -14.19 3.53
CA THR A 145 17.54 -13.45 3.88
C THR A 145 17.97 -13.80 5.31
N ASN A 146 19.18 -14.35 5.45
CA ASN A 146 19.74 -14.87 6.70
C ASN A 146 20.94 -14.01 7.11
N VAL A 147 20.77 -13.25 8.18
CA VAL A 147 21.74 -12.25 8.65
C VAL A 147 22.29 -12.66 10.00
N VAL A 148 23.61 -12.56 10.18
CA VAL A 148 24.27 -12.69 11.48
C VAL A 148 24.09 -11.40 12.26
N VAL A 149 23.61 -11.50 13.49
CA VAL A 149 23.46 -10.34 14.37
C VAL A 149 24.86 -9.88 14.82
N PRO A 150 25.18 -8.58 14.73
CA PRO A 150 26.53 -8.07 15.03
C PRO A 150 26.77 -7.95 16.55
N ILE A 151 26.68 -9.06 17.28
CA ILE A 151 26.95 -9.14 18.72
C ILE A 151 28.29 -9.85 18.93
N GLU A 152 29.18 -9.22 19.68
CA GLU A 152 30.47 -9.83 20.05
C GLU A 152 30.39 -10.59 21.37
N GLY A 153 31.32 -11.53 21.56
CA GLY A 153 31.52 -12.22 22.85
C GLY A 153 30.51 -13.32 23.16
N ILE A 154 29.80 -13.82 22.16
CA ILE A 154 29.02 -15.06 22.25
C ILE A 154 30.01 -16.23 22.18
N GLN A 155 29.98 -17.12 23.18
CA GLN A 155 30.84 -18.30 23.22
C GLN A 155 30.06 -19.56 22.86
N ARG A 156 28.87 -19.75 23.47
CA ARG A 156 28.00 -20.89 23.16
C ARG A 156 26.54 -20.60 23.47
N ALA A 157 25.83 -19.97 22.52
CA ALA A 157 24.40 -19.70 22.61
C ALA A 157 23.58 -20.98 22.43
N ALA A 158 22.65 -21.26 23.37
CA ALA A 158 21.84 -22.49 23.36
C ALA A 158 20.32 -22.24 23.32
N ALA A 159 19.85 -21.12 23.87
CA ALA A 159 18.45 -20.74 23.88
C ALA A 159 18.33 -19.24 23.62
N ILE A 160 17.28 -18.82 22.92
CA ILE A 160 17.01 -17.42 22.59
C ILE A 160 15.52 -17.12 22.77
N ASP A 161 15.24 -15.93 23.27
CA ASP A 161 13.90 -15.33 23.31
C ASP A 161 13.99 -13.86 22.87
N TYR A 162 12.88 -13.29 22.41
CA TYR A 162 12.84 -11.91 21.92
C TYR A 162 11.65 -11.16 22.48
N ASP A 163 11.97 -10.05 23.16
CA ASP A 163 10.98 -9.10 23.63
C ASP A 163 10.68 -8.10 22.51
N VAL A 164 9.51 -8.25 21.90
CA VAL A 164 9.02 -7.37 20.84
C VAL A 164 8.72 -5.95 21.36
N VAL A 165 8.38 -5.80 22.64
CA VAL A 165 7.99 -4.50 23.22
C VAL A 165 9.23 -3.65 23.47
N ASP A 166 10.24 -4.22 24.13
CA ASP A 166 11.46 -3.48 24.47
C ASP A 166 12.55 -3.59 23.37
N GLY A 167 12.40 -4.55 22.46
CA GLY A 167 13.27 -4.77 21.31
C GLY A 167 14.62 -5.40 21.66
N PHE A 168 14.64 -6.30 22.66
CA PHE A 168 15.84 -7.01 23.10
C PHE A 168 15.73 -8.50 22.80
N ALA A 169 16.81 -9.07 22.25
CA ALA A 169 17.03 -10.51 22.26
C ALA A 169 17.73 -10.91 23.55
N TYR A 170 17.25 -11.97 24.19
CA TYR A 170 17.85 -12.60 25.36
C TYR A 170 18.35 -13.97 24.99
N TRP A 171 19.58 -14.32 25.36
CA TRP A 171 20.10 -15.66 25.10
C TRP A 171 20.86 -16.22 26.30
N THR A 172 20.83 -17.55 26.41
CA THR A 172 21.68 -18.28 27.37
C THR A 172 23.00 -18.62 26.70
N ASP A 173 24.09 -18.13 27.28
CA ASP A 173 25.44 -18.57 26.93
C ASP A 173 25.87 -19.66 27.92
N VAL A 174 25.91 -20.90 27.44
CA VAL A 174 26.15 -22.08 28.29
C VAL A 174 27.63 -22.31 28.61
N GLU A 175 28.55 -21.60 27.96
CA GLU A 175 29.98 -21.64 28.30
C GLU A 175 30.27 -20.70 29.47
N THR A 176 29.65 -19.51 29.46
CA THR A 176 29.84 -18.50 30.50
C THR A 176 28.79 -18.56 31.61
N GLU A 177 27.83 -19.48 31.53
CA GLU A 177 26.76 -19.71 32.51
C GLU A 177 25.93 -18.44 32.84
N VAL A 178 25.73 -17.56 31.85
CA VAL A 178 24.95 -16.31 32.02
C VAL A 178 23.87 -16.15 30.95
N ILE A 179 22.83 -15.39 31.30
CA ILE A 179 21.87 -14.83 30.34
C ILE A 179 22.37 -13.46 29.91
N ARG A 180 22.49 -13.26 28.60
CA ARG A 180 22.90 -11.99 27.98
C ARG A 180 21.73 -11.39 27.20
N ARG A 181 21.84 -10.10 26.88
CA ARG A 181 20.87 -9.40 26.04
C ARG A 181 21.53 -8.34 25.16
N ALA A 182 20.94 -8.09 24.00
CA ALA A 182 21.33 -7.04 23.06
C ALA A 182 20.18 -6.79 22.08
N ARG A 183 20.19 -5.65 21.42
CA ARG A 183 19.34 -5.36 20.27
C ARG A 183 19.87 -6.09 19.03
N LEU A 184 19.00 -6.31 18.04
CA LEU A 184 19.37 -6.99 16.79
C LEU A 184 20.31 -6.16 15.88
N ASP A 185 20.60 -4.91 16.24
CA ASP A 185 21.63 -4.08 15.61
C ASP A 185 22.99 -4.14 16.34
N GLY A 186 23.10 -4.95 17.41
CA GLY A 186 24.29 -5.13 18.22
C GLY A 186 24.42 -4.22 19.45
N SER A 187 23.45 -3.32 19.71
CA SER A 187 23.48 -2.37 20.83
C SER A 187 22.87 -2.85 22.16
#